data_AF-A0A7C7M1Y2-F1
#
_entry.id   AF-A0A7C7M1Y2-F1
#
_cell.length_a   1.000
_cell.length_b   1.000
_cell.length_c   1.000
_cell.angle_alpha   90.00
_cell.angle_beta   90.00
_cell.angle_gamma   90.00
#
_symmetry.space_group_name_H-M   'P 1'
#
loop_
_entity.id
_entity.type
_entity.pdbx_description
1 polymer ?
#
loop_
_entity_poly.entity_id
_entity_poly.type
_entity_poly.pdbx_seq_one_letter_code
_entity_poly.pdbx_strand_id
1 'polypeptide(L)'
;MKALYKNFFRKKDNSNPVLQALGNIPIFENLTGSELNDVARLTHERTYKLDEHVFKKLAPAEGMYVIMNGAVEINDPDSGTTFASLESGDFFGELALLDEEPRSASAVATQPSTLIGFFRTDLLTLMKRSPELGNKILLNLSRVLGERLRRTNQELAKIN
;
A
#
# COMPACT_ATOMS: atom_id res chain seq x y z
N MET A 1 -25.91 25.96 38.76
CA MET A 1 -25.47 26.66 37.53
C MET A 1 -24.19 25.99 37.04
N LYS A 2 -24.26 25.08 36.06
CA LYS A 2 -23.10 24.38 35.47
C LYS A 2 -22.99 24.82 34.01
N ALA A 3 -21.85 25.39 33.64
CA ALA A 3 -21.62 26.00 32.34
C ALA A 3 -21.73 24.97 31.19
N LEU A 4 -22.52 25.34 30.18
CA LEU A 4 -22.95 24.54 29.03
C LEU A 4 -22.00 24.60 27.81
N TYR A 5 -20.81 25.21 27.93
CA TYR A 5 -19.91 25.38 26.79
C TYR A 5 -18.44 25.19 27.21
N LYS A 6 -17.89 23.98 27.02
CA LYS A 6 -16.44 23.75 27.10
C LYS A 6 -15.84 22.94 25.95
N ASN A 7 -16.60 22.58 24.92
CA ASN A 7 -16.10 21.72 23.82
C ASN A 7 -16.25 22.32 22.42
N PHE A 8 -16.06 23.63 22.24
CA PHE A 8 -16.08 24.27 20.90
C PHE A 8 -14.69 24.57 20.30
N PHE A 9 -13.61 24.48 21.09
CA PHE A 9 -12.24 24.79 20.63
C PHE A 9 -11.23 23.69 20.93
N ARG A 10 -11.63 22.42 20.85
CA ARG A 10 -10.61 21.36 20.70
C ARG A 10 -10.20 21.38 19.24
N LYS A 11 -9.15 22.15 18.92
CA LYS A 11 -8.44 22.06 17.65
C LYS A 11 -8.00 20.60 17.54
N LYS A 12 -8.78 19.81 16.80
CA LYS A 12 -8.48 18.40 16.56
C LYS A 12 -7.33 18.42 15.57
N ASP A 13 -6.11 18.54 16.09
CA ASP A 13 -4.91 18.17 15.34
C ASP A 13 -4.93 16.64 15.24
N ASN A 14 -5.83 16.16 14.40
CA ASN A 14 -6.08 14.76 14.07
C ASN A 14 -5.68 14.63 12.60
N SER A 15 -4.37 14.63 12.35
CA SER A 15 -3.83 14.17 11.08
C SER A 15 -4.43 12.80 10.78
N ASN A 16 -5.18 12.70 9.67
CA ASN A 16 -5.85 11.46 9.27
C ASN A 16 -4.79 10.35 9.14
N PRO A 17 -4.85 9.26 9.92
CA PRO A 17 -3.82 8.21 9.90
C PRO A 17 -3.62 7.61 8.51
N VAL A 18 -4.68 7.54 7.70
CA VAL A 18 -4.60 7.08 6.31
C VAL A 18 -3.76 8.04 5.46
N LEU A 19 -3.98 9.36 5.60
CA LEU A 19 -3.16 10.36 4.88
C LEU A 19 -1.69 10.29 5.30
N GLN A 20 -1.41 10.07 6.59
CA GLN A 20 -0.05 9.90 7.07
C GLN A 20 0.61 8.65 6.48
N ALA A 21 -0.08 7.51 6.51
CA ALA A 21 0.42 6.27 5.94
C ALA A 21 0.70 6.42 4.45
N LEU A 22 -0.27 6.91 3.66
CA LEU A 22 -0.12 7.09 2.22
C LEU A 22 0.96 8.13 1.86
N GLY A 23 1.08 9.21 2.63
CA GLY A 23 2.05 10.28 2.36
C GLY A 23 3.51 9.85 2.46
N ASN A 24 3.79 8.72 3.11
CA ASN A 24 5.14 8.16 3.23
C ASN A 24 5.46 7.12 2.15
N ILE A 25 4.50 6.76 1.29
CA ILE A 25 4.69 5.71 0.28
C ILE A 25 5.21 6.30 -1.03
N PRO A 26 6.31 5.77 -1.60
CA PRO A 26 6.91 6.27 -2.84
C PRO A 26 5.95 6.41 -4.03
N ILE A 27 4.93 5.55 -4.13
CA ILE A 27 3.91 5.60 -5.20
C ILE A 27 3.08 6.90 -5.12
N PHE A 28 2.92 7.48 -3.94
CA PHE A 28 2.14 8.70 -3.69
C PHE A 28 3.05 9.93 -3.42
N GLU A 29 4.33 9.83 -3.75
CA GLU A 29 5.27 10.95 -3.63
C GLU A 29 4.88 12.10 -4.58
N ASN A 30 5.18 13.35 -4.19
CA ASN A 30 4.88 14.56 -4.97
C ASN A 30 3.39 14.81 -5.25
N LEU A 31 2.49 14.13 -4.52
CA LEU A 31 1.08 14.47 -4.50
C LEU A 31 0.84 15.66 -3.57
N THR A 32 0.04 16.61 -4.02
CA THR A 32 -0.47 17.70 -3.18
C THR A 32 -1.39 17.14 -2.09
N GLY A 33 -1.63 17.91 -1.02
CA GLY A 33 -2.56 17.51 0.02
C GLY A 33 -3.97 17.18 -0.51
N SER A 34 -4.46 17.88 -1.54
CA SER A 34 -5.75 17.59 -2.16
C SER A 34 -5.73 16.26 -2.93
N GLU A 35 -4.68 16.02 -3.71
CA GLU A 35 -4.50 14.78 -4.48
C GLU A 35 -4.37 13.56 -3.56
N LEU A 36 -3.62 13.68 -2.47
CA LEU A 36 -3.50 12.61 -1.48
C LEU A 36 -4.85 12.32 -0.79
N ASN A 37 -5.66 13.37 -0.57
CA ASN A 37 -7.04 13.20 -0.09
C ASN A 37 -7.94 12.51 -1.11
N ASP A 38 -7.76 12.75 -2.41
CA ASP A 38 -8.49 12.03 -3.46
C ASP A 38 -8.15 10.54 -3.46
N VAL A 39 -6.87 10.19 -3.30
CA VAL A 39 -6.43 8.79 -3.15
C VAL A 39 -7.03 8.17 -1.89
N ALA A 40 -6.87 8.82 -0.73
CA ALA A 40 -7.34 8.29 0.56
C ALA A 40 -8.85 7.99 0.60
N ARG A 41 -9.66 8.74 -0.17
CA ARG A 41 -11.10 8.51 -0.28
C ARG A 41 -11.47 7.23 -1.05
N LEU A 42 -10.56 6.72 -1.87
CA LEU A 42 -10.76 5.50 -2.67
C LEU A 42 -10.14 4.27 -2.00
N THR A 43 -9.34 4.46 -0.95
CA THR A 43 -8.68 3.35 -0.28
C THR A 43 -9.56 2.65 0.75
N HIS A 44 -9.24 1.38 1.03
CA HIS A 44 -10.01 0.53 1.93
C HIS A 44 -9.16 0.01 3.09
N GLU A 45 -9.50 0.38 4.32
CA GLU A 45 -8.83 -0.15 5.52
C GLU A 45 -9.32 -1.56 5.84
N ARG A 46 -8.40 -2.48 6.15
CA ARG A 46 -8.71 -3.84 6.58
C ARG A 46 -7.76 -4.31 7.67
N THR A 47 -8.28 -5.06 8.63
CA THR A 47 -7.50 -5.69 9.69
C THR A 47 -7.31 -7.18 9.41
N TYR A 48 -6.17 -7.70 9.87
CA TYR A 48 -5.74 -9.09 9.69
C TYR A 48 -5.21 -9.63 11.03
N LYS A 49 -5.52 -10.89 11.32
CA LYS A 49 -4.99 -11.60 12.49
C LYS A 49 -3.61 -12.18 12.20
N LEU A 50 -2.92 -12.60 13.26
CA LEU A 50 -1.73 -13.45 13.13
C LEU A 50 -2.04 -14.66 12.24
N ASP A 51 -1.12 -14.97 11.33
CA ASP A 51 -1.17 -16.05 10.34
C ASP A 51 -2.30 -15.92 9.30
N GLU A 52 -3.00 -14.78 9.25
CA GLU A 52 -4.03 -14.54 8.24
C GLU A 52 -3.40 -14.13 6.91
N HIS A 53 -3.84 -14.78 5.82
CA HIS A 53 -3.43 -14.40 4.47
C HIS A 53 -4.05 -13.07 4.07
N VAL A 54 -3.22 -12.12 3.65
CA VAL A 54 -3.64 -10.94 2.90
C VAL A 54 -4.07 -11.36 1.50
N PHE A 55 -3.24 -12.17 0.85
CA PHE A 55 -3.58 -12.91 -0.37
C PHE A 55 -2.72 -14.17 -0.48
N LYS A 56 -3.15 -15.09 -1.34
CA LYS A 56 -2.43 -16.33 -1.64
C LYS A 56 -1.74 -16.23 -3.01
N LYS A 57 -0.64 -16.95 -3.18
CA LYS A 57 -0.03 -17.21 -4.50
C LYS A 57 -1.10 -17.74 -5.47
N LEU A 58 -1.02 -17.33 -6.73
CA LEU A 58 -1.98 -17.61 -7.82
C LEU A 58 -3.40 -17.05 -7.63
N ALA A 59 -3.69 -16.34 -6.54
CA ALA A 59 -4.95 -15.60 -6.43
C ALA A 59 -4.99 -14.47 -7.46
N PRO A 60 -6.20 -14.04 -7.88
CA PRO A 60 -6.35 -12.83 -8.68
C PRO A 60 -5.68 -11.62 -8.01
N ALA A 61 -4.98 -10.83 -8.81
CA ALA A 61 -4.29 -9.64 -8.34
C ALA A 61 -5.20 -8.41 -8.52
N GLU A 62 -5.75 -7.89 -7.41
CA GLU A 62 -6.74 -6.81 -7.45
C GLU A 62 -6.18 -5.44 -7.09
N GLY A 63 -5.05 -5.39 -6.40
CA GLY A 63 -4.47 -4.14 -5.91
C GLY A 63 -3.25 -4.29 -5.03
N MET A 64 -2.80 -3.16 -4.50
CA MET A 64 -1.67 -3.07 -3.58
C MET A 64 -2.13 -2.83 -2.15
N TYR A 65 -1.22 -3.05 -1.21
CA TYR A 65 -1.46 -2.86 0.22
C TYR A 65 -0.37 -2.01 0.84
N VAL A 66 -0.75 -1.14 1.77
CA VAL A 66 0.13 -0.34 2.62
C VAL A 66 -0.05 -0.79 4.07
N ILE A 67 1.05 -1.06 4.78
CA ILE A 67 1.02 -1.50 6.17
C ILE A 67 0.94 -0.26 7.08
N MET A 68 -0.22 0.00 7.68
CA MET A 68 -0.35 1.09 8.65
C MET A 68 0.24 0.70 10.01
N ASN A 69 -0.04 -0.53 10.43
CA ASN A 69 0.44 -1.10 11.67
C ASN A 69 0.56 -2.62 11.49
N GLY A 70 1.59 -3.24 12.07
CA GLY A 70 1.80 -4.68 12.00
C GLY A 70 2.95 -5.08 11.08
N ALA A 71 2.96 -6.34 10.67
CA ALA A 71 4.00 -6.92 9.82
C ALA A 71 3.44 -8.04 8.92
N VAL A 72 4.03 -8.17 7.73
CA VAL A 72 3.62 -9.10 6.69
C VAL A 72 4.85 -9.76 6.06
N GLU A 73 4.80 -11.06 5.84
CA GLU A 73 5.79 -11.79 5.05
C GLU A 73 5.28 -12.08 3.65
N ILE A 74 6.16 -11.88 2.67
CA ILE A 74 5.95 -12.30 1.29
C ILE A 74 6.74 -13.59 1.07
N ASN A 75 6.04 -14.69 0.82
CA ASN A 75 6.65 -16.01 0.72
C ASN A 75 6.11 -16.85 -0.43
N ASP A 76 6.91 -17.79 -0.88
CA ASP A 76 6.48 -18.86 -1.76
C ASP A 76 6.15 -20.11 -0.93
N PRO A 77 4.87 -20.49 -0.79
CA PRO A 77 4.49 -21.66 0.01
C PRO A 77 5.02 -22.98 -0.57
N ASP A 78 5.32 -23.03 -1.87
CA ASP A 78 5.78 -24.27 -2.52
C ASP A 78 7.26 -24.55 -2.22
N SER A 79 8.10 -23.51 -2.21
CA SER A 79 9.53 -23.63 -1.89
C SER A 79 9.88 -23.35 -0.43
N GLY A 80 8.97 -22.77 0.35
CA GLY A 80 9.23 -22.28 1.70
C GLY A 80 10.10 -21.02 1.74
N THR A 81 10.40 -20.42 0.58
CA THR A 81 11.27 -19.24 0.47
C THR A 81 10.52 -18.00 0.93
N THR A 82 11.11 -17.23 1.84
CA THR A 82 10.62 -15.89 2.20
C THR A 82 11.35 -14.85 1.36
N PHE A 83 10.61 -14.13 0.52
CA PHE A 83 11.15 -13.09 -0.37
C PHE A 83 11.34 -11.75 0.34
N ALA A 84 10.45 -11.42 1.28
CA ALA A 84 10.51 -10.18 2.04
C ALA A 84 9.77 -10.31 3.38
N SER A 85 10.27 -9.62 4.40
CA SER A 85 9.58 -9.36 5.66
C SER A 85 9.35 -7.86 5.74
N LEU A 86 8.10 -7.44 5.84
CA LEU A 86 7.65 -6.07 5.72
C LEU A 86 7.00 -5.60 7.01
N GLU A 87 7.19 -4.34 7.36
CA GLU A 87 6.68 -3.73 8.59
C GLU A 87 5.87 -2.46 8.33
N SER A 88 5.47 -1.78 9.40
CA SER A 88 4.64 -0.57 9.31
C SER A 88 5.36 0.52 8.54
N GLY A 89 4.69 1.09 7.53
CA GLY A 89 5.27 2.02 6.57
C GLY A 89 5.67 1.39 5.23
N ASP A 90 5.74 0.06 5.15
CA ASP A 90 5.99 -0.63 3.88
C ASP A 90 4.73 -0.81 3.03
N PHE A 91 4.94 -1.13 1.76
CA PHE A 91 3.88 -1.48 0.81
C PHE A 91 4.28 -2.64 -0.10
N PHE A 92 3.28 -3.37 -0.58
CA PHE A 92 3.48 -4.55 -1.41
C PHE A 92 2.31 -4.83 -2.34
N GLY A 93 2.54 -5.74 -3.31
CA GLY A 93 1.54 -6.17 -4.27
C GLY A 93 1.23 -5.13 -5.36
N GLU A 94 2.11 -4.15 -5.56
CA GLU A 94 1.94 -3.02 -6.47
C GLU A 94 1.86 -3.38 -7.95
N LEU A 95 2.42 -4.54 -8.34
CA LEU A 95 2.29 -5.04 -9.73
C LEU A 95 0.83 -5.22 -10.15
N ALA A 96 -0.05 -5.56 -9.20
CA ALA A 96 -1.49 -5.70 -9.43
C ALA A 96 -2.19 -4.41 -9.90
N LEU A 97 -1.52 -3.26 -9.79
CA LEU A 97 -2.03 -2.01 -10.33
C LEU A 97 -1.77 -1.89 -11.85
N LEU A 98 -0.75 -2.57 -12.38
CA LEU A 98 -0.34 -2.49 -13.78
C LEU A 98 -0.94 -3.60 -14.64
N ASP A 99 -0.87 -4.84 -14.17
CA ASP A 99 -1.35 -6.00 -14.90
C ASP A 99 -2.35 -6.83 -14.08
N GLU A 100 -2.92 -7.83 -14.73
CA GLU A 100 -3.90 -8.76 -14.16
C GLU A 100 -3.28 -10.15 -13.97
N GLU A 101 -1.95 -10.22 -13.90
CA GLU A 101 -1.25 -11.48 -13.66
C GLU A 101 -1.54 -12.01 -12.24
N PRO A 102 -1.70 -13.33 -12.05
CA PRO A 102 -1.90 -13.90 -10.72
C PRO A 102 -0.78 -13.55 -9.75
N ARG A 103 -1.08 -13.53 -8.44
CA ARG A 103 -0.06 -13.28 -7.40
C ARG A 103 1.12 -14.24 -7.52
N SER A 104 2.33 -13.71 -7.64
CA SER A 104 3.57 -14.51 -7.74
C SER A 104 3.98 -15.17 -6.42
N ALA A 105 3.50 -14.65 -5.30
CA ALA A 105 3.79 -15.10 -3.93
C ALA A 105 2.55 -14.93 -3.04
N SER A 106 2.58 -15.53 -1.84
CA SER A 106 1.60 -15.26 -0.79
C SER A 106 2.05 -14.10 0.09
N ALA A 107 1.09 -13.39 0.66
CA ALA A 107 1.32 -12.39 1.71
C ALA A 107 0.59 -12.82 2.98
N VAL A 108 1.31 -12.97 4.08
CA VAL A 108 0.78 -13.48 5.36
C VAL A 108 1.11 -12.50 6.48
N ALA A 109 0.11 -12.13 7.28
CA ALA A 109 0.33 -11.29 8.45
C ALA A 109 1.06 -12.08 9.55
N THR A 110 2.22 -11.61 9.98
CA THR A 110 3.04 -12.25 11.04
C THR A 110 2.75 -11.69 12.43
N GLN A 111 1.83 -10.74 12.52
CA GLN A 111 1.23 -10.22 13.74
C GLN A 111 -0.11 -9.54 13.41
N PRO A 112 -0.97 -9.20 14.39
CA PRO A 112 -2.17 -8.41 14.14
C PRO A 112 -1.84 -7.13 13.38
N SER A 113 -2.42 -6.98 12.19
CA SER A 113 -2.04 -5.95 11.22
C SER A 113 -3.23 -5.16 10.71
N THR A 114 -3.04 -3.87 10.47
CA THR A 114 -3.99 -2.97 9.80
C THR A 114 -3.37 -2.49 8.52
N LEU A 115 -4.03 -2.78 7.40
CA LEU A 115 -3.56 -2.47 6.06
C LEU A 115 -4.55 -1.54 5.35
N ILE A 116 -4.02 -0.74 4.43
CA ILE A 116 -4.81 0.01 3.45
C ILE A 116 -4.70 -0.69 2.11
N GLY A 117 -5.82 -1.15 1.55
CA GLY A 117 -5.92 -1.62 0.18
C GLY A 117 -6.17 -0.45 -0.79
N PHE A 118 -5.43 -0.45 -1.90
CA PHE A 118 -5.67 0.42 -3.06
C PHE A 118 -5.78 -0.44 -4.31
N PHE A 119 -6.97 -0.49 -4.92
CA PHE A 119 -7.26 -1.43 -5.98
C PHE A 119 -7.08 -0.82 -7.36
N ARG A 120 -6.87 -1.68 -8.36
CA ARG A 120 -6.71 -1.25 -9.76
C ARG A 120 -7.93 -0.48 -10.25
N THR A 121 -9.14 -0.87 -9.84
CA THR A 121 -10.38 -0.16 -10.15
C THR A 121 -10.39 1.26 -9.61
N ASP A 122 -9.78 1.48 -8.44
CA ASP A 122 -9.67 2.80 -7.80
C ASP A 122 -8.71 3.68 -8.59
N LEU A 123 -7.55 3.13 -8.98
CA LEU A 123 -6.59 3.80 -9.85
C LEU A 123 -7.22 4.20 -11.20
N LEU A 124 -7.92 3.28 -11.86
CA LEU A 124 -8.59 3.55 -13.13
C LEU A 124 -9.69 4.62 -12.99
N THR A 125 -10.42 4.61 -11.88
CA THR A 125 -11.42 5.64 -11.57
C THR A 125 -10.76 7.00 -11.37
N LEU A 126 -9.64 7.03 -10.65
CA LEU A 126 -8.86 8.23 -10.40
C LEU A 126 -8.26 8.79 -11.69
N MET A 127 -7.68 7.96 -12.56
CA MET A 127 -7.16 8.36 -13.87
C MET A 127 -8.23 9.00 -14.76
N LYS A 128 -9.47 8.49 -14.72
CA LYS A 128 -10.60 9.08 -15.46
C LYS A 128 -11.01 10.44 -14.91
N ARG A 129 -10.92 10.63 -13.59
CA ARG A 129 -11.34 11.87 -12.91
C ARG A 129 -10.26 12.96 -12.94
N SER A 130 -9.00 12.58 -12.82
CA SER A 130 -7.83 13.46 -12.90
C SER A 130 -6.68 12.72 -13.58
N PRO A 131 -6.53 12.91 -14.91
CA PRO A 131 -5.45 12.31 -15.68
C PRO A 131 -4.06 12.70 -15.17
N GLU A 132 -3.88 13.95 -14.70
CA GLU A 132 -2.62 14.45 -14.16
C GLU A 132 -2.21 13.69 -12.90
N LEU A 133 -3.15 13.45 -11.99
CA LEU A 133 -2.92 12.68 -10.77
C LEU A 133 -2.61 11.22 -11.11
N GLY A 134 -3.36 10.62 -12.03
CA GLY A 134 -3.10 9.28 -12.55
C GLY A 134 -1.68 9.15 -13.11
N ASN A 135 -1.24 10.11 -13.93
CA ASN A 135 0.10 10.14 -14.51
C ASN A 135 1.19 10.22 -13.43
N LYS A 136 1.01 11.03 -12.38
CA LYS A 136 1.96 11.09 -11.26
C LYS A 136 2.12 9.73 -10.59
N ILE A 137 1.01 9.07 -10.27
CA ILE A 137 1.01 7.74 -9.63
C ILE A 137 1.70 6.71 -10.55
N LEU A 138 1.39 6.69 -11.84
CA LEU A 138 1.99 5.77 -12.80
C LEU A 138 3.51 6.00 -12.98
N LEU A 139 3.96 7.25 -13.01
CA LEU A 139 5.38 7.59 -13.06
C LEU A 139 6.12 7.14 -11.80
N ASN A 140 5.54 7.40 -10.62
CA ASN A 140 6.09 6.96 -9.35
C ASN A 140 6.16 5.43 -9.25
N LEU A 141 5.10 4.74 -9.67
CA LEU A 141 5.06 3.27 -9.74
C LEU A 141 6.14 2.73 -10.70
N SER A 142 6.30 3.35 -11.87
CA SER A 142 7.35 2.99 -12.83
C SER A 142 8.76 3.16 -12.23
N ARG A 143 8.99 4.23 -11.45
CA ARG A 143 10.24 4.47 -10.72
C ARG A 143 10.52 3.36 -9.71
N VAL A 144 9.53 3.03 -8.88
CA VAL A 144 9.61 1.96 -7.87
C VAL A 144 9.99 0.63 -8.51
N LEU A 145 9.29 0.24 -9.58
CA LEU A 145 9.55 -1.03 -10.26
C LEU A 145 10.93 -1.05 -10.92
N GLY A 146 11.34 0.07 -11.52
CA GLY A 146 12.69 0.22 -12.07
C GLY A 146 13.79 0.07 -11.01
N GLU A 147 13.57 0.61 -9.80
CA GLU A 147 14.50 0.45 -8.68
C GLU A 147 14.55 -0.99 -8.18
N ARG A 148 13.39 -1.64 -8.01
CA ARG A 148 13.30 -3.04 -7.59
C ARG A 148 13.98 -3.96 -8.61
N LEU A 149 13.72 -3.80 -9.91
CA LEU A 149 14.35 -4.60 -10.96
C LEU A 149 15.88 -4.43 -10.98
N ARG A 150 16.38 -3.19 -10.85
CA ARG A 150 17.83 -2.94 -10.76
C ARG A 150 18.45 -3.64 -9.56
N ARG A 151 17.77 -3.61 -8.41
CA ARG A 151 18.25 -4.28 -7.19
C ARG A 151 18.27 -5.80 -7.35
N THR A 152 17.19 -6.40 -7.87
CA THR A 152 17.14 -7.84 -8.17
C THR A 152 18.27 -8.26 -9.11
N ASN A 153 18.52 -7.50 -10.19
CA ASN A 153 19.61 -7.80 -11.12
C ASN A 153 20.99 -7.70 -10.46
N GLN A 154 21.20 -6.74 -9.56
CA GLN A 154 22.45 -6.62 -8.79
C GLN A 154 22.64 -7.77 -7.80
N GLU A 155 21.57 -8.27 -7.20
CA GLU A 155 21.62 -9.42 -6.29
C GLU A 155 21.92 -10.71 -7.05
N LEU A 156 21.28 -10.94 -8.21
CA LEU A 156 21.58 -12.07 -9.09
C LEU A 156 23.03 -12.07 -9.58
N ALA A 157 23.59 -10.91 -9.90
CA ALA A 157 24.97 -10.78 -10.36
C ALA A 157 26.02 -11.12 -9.27
N LYS A 158 25.64 -11.13 -7.98
CA LYS A 158 26.52 -11.51 -6.86
C LYS A 158 26.51 -13.02 -6.58
N ILE A 159 25.54 -13.75 -7.12
CA ILE A 159 25.36 -15.20 -6.92
C ILE A 159 26.12 -15.99 -8.01
N ASN A 160 26.56 -15.33 -9.08
CA ASN A 160 27.44 -15.86 -10.12
C ASN A 160 28.89 -15.38 -9.91
#